data_AF-A0A4R1GFZ4-F1
#
_entry.id   AF-A0A4R1GFZ4-F1
#
_cell.length_a   1.000
_cell.length_b   1.000
_cell.length_c   1.000
_cell.angle_alpha   90.00
_cell.angle_beta   90.00
_cell.angle_gamma   90.00
#
_symmetry.space_group_name_H-M   'P 1'
#
loop_
_entity.id
_entity.type
_entity.pdbx_description
1 polymer ?
#
loop_
_entity_poly.entity_id
_entity_poly.type
_entity_poly.pdbx_seq_one_letter_code
_entity_poly.pdbx_strand_id
1 'polypeptide(L)'
;MSVQYPTIADCVGHTPLVRLQRIQAPNDNLILCKLEGNNPAGSVKDRPALSMITLAEARGEIKPGDTLIEATSGNTGIALAMAAAIKGYRMKLIMPDNMSEERKAAMTAYGAELIQVTQAEGMERARDLALEMQAAGEGRVLDQFSNPDNPEAHYRTTGPELWEQTQGTITHFVSSMGTTGTIMGTSRFLKEMNPEIEIVGLQPQEGSQIPGIRRWPEAYLPSIYEAARVDRVVDISQTDAENCMRELARREGIFCGVSSGGAVAGALRLAEQVEGATIVCIICDRGDRYLSTGVYNP
;
A
#
# COMPACT_ATOMS: atom_id res chain seq x y z
N MET A 1 8.42 23.13 31.09
CA MET A 1 8.26 22.11 30.04
C MET A 1 8.17 22.86 28.71
N SER A 2 9.04 22.58 27.75
CA SER A 2 8.92 23.13 26.40
C SER A 2 7.79 22.41 25.67
N VAL A 3 6.90 23.16 25.01
CA VAL A 3 5.89 22.58 24.12
C VAL A 3 6.62 21.87 22.96
N GLN A 4 6.33 20.59 22.74
CA GLN A 4 6.76 19.86 21.56
C GLN A 4 5.61 19.75 20.56
N TYR A 5 5.90 20.02 19.30
CA TYR A 5 4.96 19.88 18.19
C TYR A 5 5.32 18.64 17.36
N PRO A 6 4.32 17.96 16.74
CA PRO A 6 4.58 16.81 15.90
C PRO A 6 5.37 17.21 14.64
N THR A 7 6.19 16.28 14.17
CA THR A 7 6.86 16.31 12.87
C THR A 7 6.02 15.62 11.80
N ILE A 8 6.43 15.70 10.53
CA ILE A 8 5.74 14.97 9.45
C ILE A 8 5.79 13.44 9.66
N ALA A 9 6.86 12.91 10.28
CA ALA A 9 6.94 11.48 10.60
C ALA A 9 5.83 11.06 11.57
N ASP A 10 5.50 11.91 12.55
CA ASP A 10 4.45 11.66 13.55
C ASP A 10 3.04 11.70 12.94
N CYS A 11 2.90 12.22 11.72
CA CYS A 11 1.65 12.27 10.97
C CYS A 11 1.45 11.06 10.05
N VAL A 12 2.37 10.08 10.03
CA VAL A 12 2.18 8.82 9.30
C VAL A 12 1.31 7.88 10.14
N GLY A 13 0.21 7.42 9.56
CA GLY A 13 -0.77 6.58 10.22
C GLY A 13 -1.93 7.34 10.84
N HIS A 14 -2.60 6.71 11.81
CA HIS A 14 -3.82 7.23 12.44
C HIS A 14 -4.88 7.71 11.44
N THR A 15 -4.98 7.00 10.31
CA THR A 15 -5.83 7.41 9.20
C THR A 15 -7.31 7.21 9.53
N PRO A 16 -8.23 8.03 8.97
CA PRO A 16 -9.65 7.88 9.24
C PRO A 16 -10.21 6.52 8.79
N LEU A 17 -11.19 6.01 9.54
CA LEU A 17 -12.04 4.89 9.17
C LEU A 17 -13.46 5.42 8.95
N VAL A 18 -14.00 5.25 7.74
CA VAL A 18 -15.31 5.82 7.37
C VAL A 18 -16.24 4.74 6.83
N ARG A 19 -17.54 4.82 7.13
CA ARG A 19 -18.54 3.89 6.55
C ARG A 19 -18.95 4.30 5.15
N LEU A 20 -19.27 3.32 4.31
CA LEU A 20 -20.07 3.57 3.11
C LEU A 20 -21.48 4.05 3.52
N GLN A 21 -22.03 5.03 2.80
CA GLN A 21 -23.33 5.61 3.11
C GLN A 21 -24.37 5.41 2.02
N ARG A 22 -23.95 5.41 0.76
CA ARG A 22 -24.83 5.42 -0.42
C ARG A 22 -24.75 4.15 -1.24
N ILE A 23 -23.60 3.49 -1.27
CA ILE A 23 -23.42 2.15 -1.81
C ILE A 23 -23.86 1.19 -0.71
N GLN A 24 -25.02 0.57 -0.90
CA GLN A 24 -25.60 -0.32 0.10
C GLN A 24 -24.88 -1.66 0.09
N ALA A 25 -24.40 -2.08 1.26
CA ALA A 25 -23.97 -3.45 1.46
C ALA A 25 -25.21 -4.35 1.68
N PRO A 26 -25.28 -5.54 1.06
CA PRO A 26 -26.36 -6.48 1.28
C PRO A 26 -26.31 -7.09 2.70
N ASN A 27 -27.38 -7.78 3.10
CA ASN A 27 -27.46 -8.64 4.29
C ASN A 27 -27.09 -7.95 5.63
N ASP A 28 -27.51 -6.69 5.80
CA ASP A 28 -27.25 -5.89 7.01
C ASP A 28 -25.75 -5.79 7.38
N ASN A 29 -24.87 -5.92 6.38
CA ASN A 29 -23.44 -5.78 6.58
C ASN A 29 -23.02 -4.31 6.67
N LEU A 30 -21.99 -4.04 7.46
CA LEU A 30 -21.32 -2.75 7.56
C LEU A 30 -20.00 -2.80 6.81
N ILE A 31 -19.85 -1.96 5.77
CA ILE A 31 -18.56 -1.79 5.08
C ILE A 31 -17.91 -0.48 5.54
N LEU A 32 -16.67 -0.60 6.01
CA LEU A 32 -15.82 0.48 6.47
C LEU A 32 -14.59 0.61 5.55
N CYS A 33 -14.14 1.83 5.33
CA CYS A 33 -13.05 2.21 4.44
C CYS A 33 -11.95 2.90 5.24
N LYS A 34 -10.78 2.27 5.32
CA LYS A 34 -9.59 2.81 5.98
C LYS A 34 -8.83 3.70 4.99
N LEU A 35 -8.86 5.01 5.21
CA LEU A 35 -8.42 6.02 4.24
C LEU A 35 -6.90 6.23 4.25
N GLU A 36 -6.15 5.29 3.71
CA GLU A 36 -4.67 5.37 3.66
C GLU A 36 -4.13 6.47 2.73
N GLY A 37 -4.99 7.05 1.88
CA GLY A 37 -4.70 8.28 1.15
C GLY A 37 -4.49 9.53 2.03
N ASN A 38 -4.84 9.45 3.32
CA ASN A 38 -4.64 10.54 4.29
C ASN A 38 -3.24 10.57 4.92
N ASN A 39 -2.37 9.61 4.61
CA ASN A 39 -0.95 9.71 4.99
C ASN A 39 -0.27 10.89 4.25
N PRO A 40 0.84 11.45 4.77
CA PRO A 40 1.44 12.69 4.27
C PRO A 40 1.84 12.68 2.78
N ALA A 41 2.47 11.61 2.30
CA ALA A 41 2.78 11.45 0.89
C ALA A 41 1.53 11.11 0.08
N GLY A 42 0.51 10.51 0.70
CA GLY A 42 -0.83 10.28 0.13
C GLY A 42 -1.18 8.82 -0.15
N SER A 43 -0.54 7.86 0.53
CA SER A 43 -0.86 6.44 0.37
C SER A 43 -0.46 5.55 1.55
N VAL A 44 -0.92 4.31 1.53
CA VAL A 44 -0.56 3.25 2.49
C VAL A 44 0.96 2.97 2.56
N LYS A 45 1.72 3.35 1.53
CA LYS A 45 3.17 3.07 1.42
C LYS A 45 4.03 3.93 2.34
N ASP A 46 3.48 5.01 2.90
CA ASP A 46 4.16 5.87 3.87
C ASP A 46 4.57 5.08 5.12
N ARG A 47 3.71 4.15 5.56
CA ARG A 47 3.96 3.27 6.71
C ARG A 47 5.17 2.35 6.52
N PRO A 48 5.21 1.46 5.50
CA PRO A 48 6.37 0.60 5.31
C PRO A 48 7.62 1.37 4.91
N ALA A 49 7.52 2.49 4.18
CA ALA A 49 8.67 3.32 3.86
C ALA A 49 9.37 3.84 5.13
N LEU A 50 8.60 4.43 6.06
CA LEU A 50 9.15 4.93 7.32
C LEU A 50 9.62 3.79 8.24
N SER A 51 8.90 2.66 8.26
CA SER A 51 9.25 1.48 9.06
C SER A 51 10.57 0.86 8.61
N MET A 52 10.75 0.58 7.31
CA MET A 52 11.98 0.00 6.76
C MET A 52 13.21 0.84 7.07
N ILE A 53 13.11 2.17 6.94
CA ILE A 53 14.23 3.07 7.29
C ILE A 53 14.46 3.08 8.80
N THR A 54 13.42 3.27 9.60
CA THR A 54 13.55 3.41 11.06
C THR A 54 14.08 2.14 11.73
N LEU A 55 13.65 0.96 11.27
CA LEU A 55 14.08 -0.30 11.84
C LEU A 55 15.49 -0.69 11.36
N ALA A 56 15.86 -0.40 10.11
CA ALA A 56 17.24 -0.54 9.64
C ALA A 56 18.20 0.40 10.40
N GLU A 57 17.78 1.64 10.68
CA GLU A 57 18.49 2.58 11.56
C GLU A 57 18.68 2.02 12.97
N ALA A 58 17.61 1.51 13.57
CA ALA A 58 17.65 0.96 14.92
C ALA A 58 18.58 -0.26 15.03
N ARG A 59 18.72 -1.03 13.96
CA ARG A 59 19.67 -2.16 13.86
C ARG A 59 21.09 -1.72 13.51
N GLY A 60 21.32 -0.43 13.22
CA GLY A 60 22.63 0.11 12.83
C GLY A 60 23.08 -0.28 11.42
N GLU A 61 22.17 -0.77 10.57
CA GLU A 61 22.48 -1.16 9.19
C GLU A 61 22.69 0.05 8.27
N ILE A 62 22.05 1.17 8.62
CA ILE A 62 22.12 2.46 7.93
C ILE A 62 22.20 3.58 8.97
N LYS A 63 22.72 4.75 8.57
CA LYS A 63 22.69 5.99 9.36
C LYS A 63 22.36 7.20 8.47
N PRO A 64 21.81 8.29 9.04
CA PRO A 64 21.55 9.51 8.29
C PRO A 64 22.78 9.97 7.51
N GLY A 65 22.56 10.39 6.27
CA GLY A 65 23.61 10.70 5.29
C GLY A 65 24.04 9.52 4.42
N ASP A 66 23.59 8.29 4.67
CA ASP A 66 23.77 7.16 3.75
C ASP A 66 22.86 7.30 2.50
N THR A 67 23.17 6.51 1.45
CA THR A 67 22.35 6.42 0.24
C THR A 67 21.46 5.17 0.29
N LEU A 68 20.17 5.36 0.09
CA LEU A 68 19.19 4.29 -0.06
C LEU A 68 18.86 4.11 -1.54
N ILE A 69 18.54 2.89 -1.94
CA ILE A 69 18.23 2.49 -3.31
C ILE A 69 16.93 1.68 -3.31
N GLU A 70 16.03 1.94 -4.25
CA GLU A 70 14.86 1.08 -4.46
C GLU A 70 14.47 1.06 -5.95
N ALA A 71 14.17 -0.12 -6.47
CA ALA A 71 13.58 -0.29 -7.79
C ALA A 71 12.05 -0.16 -7.69
N THR A 72 11.53 1.04 -7.93
CA THR A 72 10.10 1.30 -7.83
C THR A 72 9.68 2.55 -8.60
N SER A 73 8.48 2.50 -9.20
CA SER A 73 7.89 3.59 -9.95
C SER A 73 6.55 4.08 -9.40
N GLY A 74 6.09 3.50 -8.29
CA GLY A 74 4.75 3.73 -7.74
C GLY A 74 4.76 4.47 -6.40
N ASN A 75 3.70 4.21 -5.63
CA ASN A 75 3.48 4.81 -4.31
C ASN A 75 4.65 4.60 -3.34
N THR A 76 5.36 3.48 -3.44
CA THR A 76 6.54 3.21 -2.60
C THR A 76 7.68 4.17 -2.90
N GLY A 77 7.92 4.54 -4.16
CA GLY A 77 8.97 5.50 -4.51
C GLY A 77 8.69 6.89 -3.93
N ILE A 78 7.45 7.36 -4.03
CA ILE A 78 7.04 8.64 -3.44
C ILE A 78 7.20 8.60 -1.92
N ALA A 79 6.72 7.53 -1.28
CA ALA A 79 6.81 7.36 0.17
C ALA A 79 8.26 7.27 0.67
N LEU A 80 9.13 6.56 -0.04
CA LEU A 80 10.55 6.45 0.28
C LEU A 80 11.30 7.76 0.07
N ALA A 81 11.00 8.50 -1.01
CA ALA A 81 11.57 9.82 -1.23
C ALA A 81 11.22 10.77 -0.08
N MET A 82 9.95 10.80 0.34
CA MET A 82 9.51 11.55 1.50
C MET A 82 10.20 11.09 2.79
N ALA A 83 10.20 9.78 3.08
CA ALA A 83 10.78 9.25 4.31
C ALA A 83 12.29 9.49 4.40
N ALA A 84 13.02 9.35 3.28
CA ALA A 84 14.42 9.68 3.16
C ALA A 84 14.68 11.16 3.44
N ALA A 85 13.87 12.07 2.89
CA ALA A 85 13.98 13.50 3.14
C ALA A 85 13.76 13.85 4.62
N ILE A 86 12.74 13.26 5.26
CA ILE A 86 12.46 13.48 6.70
C ILE A 86 13.61 12.99 7.58
N LYS A 87 14.21 11.86 7.22
CA LYS A 87 15.24 11.16 8.01
C LYS A 87 16.68 11.57 7.67
N GLY A 88 16.89 12.36 6.62
CA GLY A 88 18.21 12.83 6.21
C GLY A 88 19.03 11.83 5.37
N TYR A 89 18.38 11.05 4.50
CA TYR A 89 19.03 10.11 3.58
C TYR A 89 19.06 10.64 2.15
N ARG A 90 20.04 10.18 1.35
CA ARG A 90 19.99 10.30 -0.11
C ARG A 90 19.14 9.16 -0.67
N MET A 91 18.28 9.43 -1.64
CA MET A 91 17.39 8.43 -2.22
C MET A 91 17.66 8.30 -3.73
N LYS A 92 18.05 7.11 -4.20
CA LYS A 92 18.09 6.74 -5.62
C LYS A 92 16.92 5.81 -5.96
N LEU A 93 16.08 6.20 -6.92
CA LEU A 93 14.92 5.42 -7.37
C LEU A 93 15.12 4.97 -8.81
N ILE A 94 15.02 3.66 -9.03
CA ILE A 94 15.22 3.06 -10.36
C ILE A 94 13.86 2.68 -10.95
N MET A 95 13.57 3.16 -12.16
CA MET A 95 12.28 2.93 -12.82
C MET A 95 12.37 2.94 -14.35
N PRO A 96 11.41 2.32 -15.05
CA PRO A 96 11.24 2.50 -16.48
C PRO A 96 10.96 3.96 -16.87
N ASP A 97 11.45 4.39 -18.03
CA ASP A 97 11.30 5.76 -18.57
C ASP A 97 9.86 6.16 -18.94
N ASN A 98 8.97 5.18 -19.15
CA ASN A 98 7.57 5.38 -19.54
C ASN A 98 6.59 5.70 -18.38
N MET A 99 7.10 6.01 -17.19
CA MET A 99 6.27 6.39 -16.04
C MET A 99 5.70 7.81 -16.17
N SER A 100 4.54 8.06 -15.54
CA SER A 100 3.88 9.37 -15.63
C SER A 100 4.73 10.48 -15.03
N GLU A 101 4.64 11.67 -15.62
CA GLU A 101 5.44 12.82 -15.21
C GLU A 101 5.06 13.32 -13.81
N GLU A 102 3.81 13.15 -13.38
CA GLU A 102 3.37 13.52 -12.03
C GLU A 102 4.07 12.69 -10.95
N ARG A 103 4.29 11.39 -11.21
CA ARG A 103 5.01 10.52 -10.27
C ARG A 103 6.49 10.86 -10.20
N LYS A 104 7.14 11.07 -11.35
CA LYS A 104 8.54 11.51 -11.40
C LYS A 104 8.71 12.85 -10.70
N ALA A 105 7.85 13.82 -11.00
CA ALA A 105 7.87 15.14 -10.37
C ALA A 105 7.69 15.07 -8.85
N ALA A 106 6.76 14.25 -8.35
CA ALA A 106 6.57 14.06 -6.92
C ALA A 106 7.81 13.49 -6.23
N MET A 107 8.44 12.46 -6.80
CA MET A 107 9.66 11.85 -6.25
C MET A 107 10.84 12.84 -6.25
N THR A 108 11.06 13.55 -7.37
CA THR A 108 12.11 14.56 -7.48
C THR A 108 11.88 15.76 -6.55
N ALA A 109 10.62 16.15 -6.32
CA ALA A 109 10.29 17.24 -5.39
C ALA A 109 10.69 16.92 -3.93
N TYR A 110 10.70 15.64 -3.55
CA TYR A 110 11.25 15.19 -2.26
C TYR A 110 12.79 15.03 -2.28
N GLY A 111 13.45 15.29 -3.42
CA GLY A 111 14.91 15.23 -3.55
C GLY A 111 15.46 13.86 -3.95
N ALA A 112 14.62 12.94 -4.44
CA ALA A 112 15.12 11.67 -4.97
C ALA A 112 15.83 11.84 -6.32
N GLU A 113 16.93 11.12 -6.50
CA GLU A 113 17.61 10.93 -7.78
C GLU A 113 16.89 9.82 -8.56
N LEU A 114 16.44 10.12 -9.77
CA LEU A 114 15.75 9.13 -10.62
C LEU A 114 16.74 8.54 -11.62
N ILE A 115 16.89 7.21 -11.59
CA ILE A 115 17.68 6.44 -12.54
C ILE A 115 16.71 5.69 -13.45
N GLN A 116 16.85 5.90 -14.75
CA GLN A 116 15.92 5.34 -15.74
C GLN A 116 16.52 4.14 -16.44
N VAL A 117 15.73 3.07 -16.54
CA VAL A 117 15.94 1.98 -17.50
C VAL A 117 14.92 2.13 -18.62
N THR A 118 15.17 1.51 -19.76
CA THR A 118 14.23 1.58 -20.90
C THR A 118 12.93 0.84 -20.58
N GLN A 119 11.82 1.25 -21.20
CA GLN A 119 10.55 0.51 -21.12
C GLN A 119 10.70 -0.99 -21.48
N ALA A 120 11.56 -1.32 -22.46
CA ALA A 120 11.78 -2.69 -22.91
C ALA A 120 12.49 -3.56 -21.86
N GLU A 121 13.40 -2.96 -21.09
CA GLU A 121 14.09 -3.61 -19.98
C GLU A 121 13.18 -3.80 -18.75
N GLY A 122 12.27 -2.85 -18.52
CA GLY A 122 11.20 -2.97 -17.53
C GLY A 122 11.69 -3.03 -16.07
N MET A 123 10.80 -3.47 -15.19
CA MET A 123 11.06 -3.49 -13.74
C MET A 123 12.05 -4.57 -13.31
N GLU A 124 12.24 -5.64 -14.08
CA GLU A 124 13.21 -6.69 -13.76
C GLU A 124 14.63 -6.13 -13.82
N ARG A 125 14.98 -5.46 -14.92
CA ARG A 125 16.28 -4.79 -15.04
C ARG A 125 16.47 -3.72 -13.98
N ALA A 126 15.43 -2.96 -13.62
CA ALA A 126 15.52 -1.97 -12.56
C ALA A 126 15.94 -2.59 -11.21
N ARG A 127 15.45 -3.81 -10.91
CA ARG A 127 15.84 -4.57 -9.71
C ARG A 127 17.28 -5.06 -9.79
N ASP A 128 17.68 -5.62 -10.92
CA ASP A 128 19.05 -6.09 -11.14
C ASP A 128 20.05 -4.93 -10.99
N LEU A 129 19.76 -3.77 -11.58
CA LEU A 129 20.59 -2.58 -11.46
C LEU A 129 20.69 -2.10 -10.00
N ALA A 130 19.59 -2.17 -9.23
CA ALA A 130 19.62 -1.82 -7.81
C ALA A 130 20.60 -2.71 -7.02
N LEU A 131 20.61 -4.02 -7.32
CA LEU A 131 21.53 -4.98 -6.69
C LEU A 131 22.98 -4.78 -7.15
N GLU A 132 23.21 -4.49 -8.43
CA GLU A 132 24.53 -4.14 -8.97
C GLU A 132 25.11 -2.89 -8.29
N MET A 133 24.30 -1.84 -8.14
CA MET A 133 24.70 -0.61 -7.45
C MET A 133 25.00 -0.84 -5.97
N GLN A 134 24.22 -1.69 -5.30
CA GLN A 134 24.53 -2.09 -3.92
C GLN A 134 25.85 -2.86 -3.84
N ALA A 135 26.09 -3.80 -4.76
CA ALA A 135 27.34 -4.56 -4.83
C ALA A 135 28.55 -3.65 -5.14
N ALA A 136 28.35 -2.57 -5.89
CA ALA A 136 29.35 -1.53 -6.15
C ALA A 136 29.55 -0.55 -4.98
N GLY A 137 28.77 -0.66 -3.90
CA GLY A 137 28.88 0.21 -2.71
C GLY A 137 28.24 1.58 -2.86
N GLU A 138 27.32 1.75 -3.83
CA GLU A 138 26.67 3.04 -4.10
C GLU A 138 25.52 3.37 -3.13
N GLY A 139 25.03 2.38 -2.38
CA GLY A 139 23.96 2.53 -1.43
C GLY A 139 23.39 1.19 -0.96
N ARG A 140 22.35 1.26 -0.12
CA ARG A 140 21.66 0.11 0.46
C ARG A 140 20.29 -0.06 -0.20
N VAL A 141 20.00 -1.25 -0.71
CA VAL A 141 18.67 -1.60 -1.21
C VAL A 141 17.76 -1.94 -0.03
N LEU A 142 16.56 -1.37 -0.01
CA LEU A 142 15.57 -1.62 1.05
C LEU A 142 14.76 -2.90 0.80
N ASP A 143 14.46 -3.22 -0.46
CA ASP A 143 13.74 -4.42 -0.93
C ASP A 143 12.35 -4.59 -0.31
N GLN A 144 11.39 -3.77 -0.74
CA GLN A 144 10.03 -3.78 -0.20
C GLN A 144 9.28 -5.14 -0.28
N PHE A 145 9.74 -6.06 -1.12
CA PHE A 145 9.11 -7.38 -1.32
C PHE A 145 9.66 -8.45 -0.38
N SER A 146 10.85 -8.22 0.19
CA SER A 146 11.49 -9.16 1.12
C SER A 146 11.74 -8.60 2.50
N ASN A 147 11.63 -7.28 2.68
CA ASN A 147 11.95 -6.64 3.94
C ASN A 147 10.86 -6.92 5.00
N PRO A 148 11.20 -7.61 6.11
CA PRO A 148 10.23 -7.90 7.18
C PRO A 148 9.72 -6.65 7.91
N ASP A 149 10.41 -5.52 7.76
CA ASP A 149 9.96 -4.23 8.31
C ASP A 149 8.74 -3.66 7.57
N ASN A 150 8.43 -4.16 6.36
CA ASN A 150 7.22 -3.81 5.63
C ASN A 150 5.96 -4.32 6.35
N PRO A 151 5.75 -5.64 6.57
CA PRO A 151 4.62 -6.12 7.35
C PRO A 151 4.68 -5.65 8.81
N GLU A 152 5.86 -5.43 9.38
CA GLU A 152 6.00 -4.91 10.75
C GLU A 152 5.32 -3.54 10.93
N ALA A 153 5.37 -2.67 9.90
CA ALA A 153 4.66 -1.39 9.92
C ALA A 153 3.16 -1.59 10.18
N HIS A 154 2.57 -2.53 9.46
CA HIS A 154 1.13 -2.79 9.53
C HIS A 154 0.72 -3.53 10.80
N TYR A 155 1.58 -4.41 11.33
CA TYR A 155 1.37 -5.04 12.62
C TYR A 155 1.39 -4.03 13.77
N ARG A 156 2.31 -3.07 13.74
CA ARG A 156 2.44 -2.06 14.81
C ARG A 156 1.43 -0.93 14.73
N THR A 157 0.89 -0.64 13.54
CA THR A 157 0.02 0.53 13.36
C THR A 157 -1.32 0.17 12.72
N THR A 158 -1.35 -0.39 11.51
CA THR A 158 -2.61 -0.57 10.77
C THR A 158 -3.56 -1.52 11.50
N GLY A 159 -3.09 -2.68 11.97
CA GLY A 159 -3.88 -3.62 12.76
C GLY A 159 -4.45 -3.00 14.04
N PRO A 160 -3.62 -2.42 14.93
CA PRO A 160 -4.07 -1.75 16.14
C PRO A 160 -5.09 -0.64 15.88
N GLU A 161 -4.84 0.22 14.90
CA GLU A 161 -5.76 1.29 14.53
C GLU A 161 -7.13 0.73 14.12
N LEU A 162 -7.18 -0.33 13.32
CA LEU A 162 -8.43 -0.94 12.90
C LEU A 162 -9.18 -1.57 14.07
N TRP A 163 -8.47 -2.28 14.95
CA TRP A 163 -9.06 -2.89 16.13
C TRP A 163 -9.67 -1.84 17.07
N GLU A 164 -8.93 -0.76 17.35
CA GLU A 164 -9.38 0.35 18.17
C GLU A 164 -10.58 1.07 17.53
N GLN A 165 -10.47 1.46 16.26
CA GLN A 165 -11.50 2.23 15.55
C GLN A 165 -12.81 1.45 15.35
N THR A 166 -12.74 0.12 15.26
CA THR A 166 -13.92 -0.75 15.21
C THR A 166 -14.38 -1.21 16.59
N GLN A 167 -13.68 -0.85 17.67
CA GLN A 167 -13.94 -1.33 19.03
C GLN A 167 -14.01 -2.86 19.08
N GLY A 168 -13.15 -3.53 18.30
CA GLY A 168 -13.08 -4.99 18.21
C GLY A 168 -14.24 -5.66 17.44
N THR A 169 -15.10 -4.90 16.76
CA THR A 169 -16.26 -5.47 16.03
C THR A 169 -15.94 -5.93 14.61
N ILE A 170 -14.73 -5.64 14.09
CA ILE A 170 -14.30 -6.14 12.78
C ILE A 170 -14.42 -7.67 12.70
N THR A 171 -15.07 -8.15 11.64
CA THR A 171 -15.18 -9.60 11.36
C THR A 171 -14.43 -10.00 10.10
N HIS A 172 -14.26 -9.08 9.14
CA HIS A 172 -13.53 -9.35 7.90
C HIS A 172 -12.59 -8.18 7.57
N PHE A 173 -11.36 -8.51 7.16
CA PHE A 173 -10.38 -7.56 6.66
C PHE A 173 -10.08 -7.82 5.20
N VAL A 174 -10.29 -6.80 4.35
CA VAL A 174 -10.17 -6.88 2.90
C VAL A 174 -9.05 -5.98 2.42
N SER A 175 -8.04 -6.56 1.76
CA SER A 175 -6.88 -5.81 1.26
C SER A 175 -6.39 -6.33 -0.09
N SER A 176 -6.11 -5.40 -1.00
CA SER A 176 -5.51 -5.74 -2.29
C SER A 176 -4.01 -6.01 -2.16
N MET A 177 -3.55 -7.07 -2.84
CA MET A 177 -2.20 -7.61 -2.64
C MET A 177 -1.21 -7.09 -3.69
N GLY A 178 -0.32 -6.20 -3.24
CA GLY A 178 0.88 -5.77 -3.98
C GLY A 178 2.11 -6.46 -3.43
N THR A 179 2.85 -5.79 -2.53
CA THR A 179 3.99 -6.40 -1.80
C THR A 179 3.54 -7.46 -0.80
N THR A 180 2.25 -7.52 -0.47
CA THR A 180 1.61 -8.33 0.60
C THR A 180 1.83 -7.85 2.03
N GLY A 181 2.71 -6.86 2.27
CA GLY A 181 2.99 -6.38 3.64
C GLY A 181 1.76 -5.90 4.42
N THR A 182 0.83 -5.19 3.78
CA THR A 182 -0.42 -4.74 4.43
C THR A 182 -1.25 -5.90 4.95
N ILE A 183 -1.49 -6.92 4.12
CA ILE A 183 -2.30 -8.06 4.52
C ILE A 183 -1.57 -8.94 5.55
N MET A 184 -0.26 -9.12 5.42
CA MET A 184 0.54 -9.94 6.33
C MET A 184 0.61 -9.36 7.74
N GLY A 185 0.99 -8.09 7.86
CA GLY A 185 1.11 -7.43 9.17
C GLY A 185 -0.24 -7.25 9.85
N THR A 186 -1.26 -6.83 9.10
CA THR A 186 -2.61 -6.62 9.64
C THR A 186 -3.24 -7.95 10.05
N SER A 187 -3.11 -9.01 9.23
CA SER A 187 -3.56 -10.36 9.56
C SER A 187 -2.95 -10.87 10.85
N ARG A 188 -1.61 -10.76 10.99
CA ARG A 188 -0.90 -11.20 12.19
C ARG A 188 -1.47 -10.54 13.45
N PHE A 189 -1.66 -9.22 13.43
CA PHE A 189 -2.23 -8.51 14.58
C PHE A 189 -3.69 -8.90 14.84
N LEU A 190 -4.54 -8.87 13.82
CA LEU A 190 -5.97 -9.14 13.99
C LEU A 190 -6.24 -10.56 14.47
N LYS A 191 -5.50 -11.56 13.96
CA LYS A 191 -5.63 -12.96 14.39
C LYS A 191 -5.15 -13.18 15.84
N GLU A 192 -4.21 -12.38 16.34
CA GLU A 192 -3.85 -12.38 17.77
C GLU A 192 -4.98 -11.83 18.65
N MET A 193 -5.76 -10.87 18.15
CA MET A 193 -6.90 -10.30 18.87
C MET A 193 -8.15 -11.19 18.81
N ASN A 194 -8.44 -11.74 17.63
CA ASN A 194 -9.53 -12.67 17.41
C ASN A 194 -9.22 -13.58 16.20
N PRO A 195 -8.99 -14.89 16.42
CA PRO A 195 -8.64 -15.82 15.34
C PRO A 195 -9.77 -16.04 14.32
N GLU A 196 -11.02 -15.73 14.68
CA GLU A 196 -12.20 -15.88 13.83
C GLU A 196 -12.34 -14.77 12.78
N ILE A 197 -11.54 -13.69 12.84
CA ILE A 197 -11.56 -12.64 11.82
C ILE A 197 -11.10 -13.22 10.49
N GLU A 198 -11.91 -13.09 9.44
CA GLU A 198 -11.53 -13.56 8.10
C GLU A 198 -10.64 -12.54 7.39
N ILE A 199 -9.50 -13.01 6.88
CA ILE A 199 -8.53 -12.23 6.13
C ILE A 199 -8.70 -12.52 4.63
N VAL A 200 -9.13 -11.51 3.90
CA VAL A 200 -9.48 -11.61 2.48
C VAL A 200 -8.49 -10.82 1.62
N GLY A 201 -7.68 -11.53 0.86
CA GLY A 201 -6.71 -10.96 -0.08
C GLY A 201 -7.31 -10.79 -1.47
N LEU A 202 -7.14 -9.63 -2.09
CA LEU A 202 -7.51 -9.43 -3.49
C LEU A 202 -6.31 -9.50 -4.41
N GLN A 203 -6.50 -10.17 -5.56
CA GLN A 203 -5.57 -10.16 -6.67
C GLN A 203 -6.31 -9.93 -7.99
N PRO A 204 -5.64 -9.39 -9.03
CA PRO A 204 -6.21 -9.32 -10.37
C PRO A 204 -6.64 -10.70 -10.88
N GLN A 205 -7.80 -10.79 -11.51
CA GLN A 205 -8.13 -11.95 -12.34
C GLN A 205 -7.15 -12.09 -13.51
N GLU A 206 -7.10 -13.28 -14.12
CA GLU A 206 -6.26 -13.53 -15.29
C GLU A 206 -6.49 -12.47 -16.39
N GLY A 207 -5.39 -11.94 -16.95
CA GLY A 207 -5.44 -10.90 -17.98
C GLY A 207 -5.78 -9.48 -17.52
N SER A 208 -6.11 -9.24 -16.23
CA SER A 208 -6.35 -7.88 -15.71
C SER A 208 -5.08 -7.20 -15.22
N GLN A 209 -4.97 -5.89 -15.47
CA GLN A 209 -3.86 -5.07 -14.98
C GLN A 209 -4.39 -3.94 -14.10
N ILE A 210 -4.33 -4.16 -12.77
CA ILE A 210 -4.80 -3.17 -11.80
C ILE A 210 -3.58 -2.49 -11.16
N PRO A 211 -3.41 -1.16 -11.30
CA PRO A 211 -2.28 -0.45 -10.73
C PRO A 211 -2.10 -0.71 -9.22
N GLY A 212 -0.89 -1.10 -8.85
CA GLY A 212 -0.47 -1.28 -7.45
C GLY A 212 -0.68 -2.68 -6.86
N ILE A 213 -1.34 -3.60 -7.58
CA ILE A 213 -1.61 -4.98 -7.13
C ILE A 213 -1.22 -5.98 -8.22
N ARG A 214 -0.95 -7.24 -7.85
CA ARG A 214 -0.45 -8.25 -8.80
C ARG A 214 -1.01 -9.62 -8.49
N ARG A 215 -1.21 -10.43 -9.54
CA ARG A 215 -1.29 -11.89 -9.44
C ARG A 215 0.14 -12.40 -9.56
N TRP A 216 0.70 -12.87 -8.47
CA TRP A 216 2.08 -13.33 -8.44
C TRP A 216 2.19 -14.75 -8.98
N PRO A 217 3.04 -15.01 -9.99
CA PRO A 217 3.54 -16.35 -10.24
C PRO A 217 4.32 -16.82 -9.01
N GLU A 218 4.28 -18.13 -8.72
CA GLU A 218 4.94 -18.71 -7.54
C GLU A 218 6.42 -18.33 -7.44
N ALA A 219 7.14 -18.33 -8.56
CA ALA A 219 8.56 -17.97 -8.63
C ALA A 219 8.88 -16.52 -8.25
N TYR A 220 7.88 -15.62 -8.26
CA TYR A 220 8.03 -14.19 -7.98
C TYR A 220 7.25 -13.74 -6.75
N LEU A 221 6.67 -14.68 -6.00
CA LEU A 221 5.89 -14.37 -4.81
C LEU A 221 6.77 -13.60 -3.81
N PRO A 222 6.28 -12.48 -3.23
CA PRO A 222 7.05 -11.73 -2.24
C PRO A 222 7.46 -12.64 -1.09
N SER A 223 8.72 -12.57 -0.65
CA SER A 223 9.23 -13.50 0.36
C SER A 223 8.62 -13.26 1.76
N ILE A 224 8.03 -12.08 1.98
CA ILE A 224 7.25 -11.77 3.18
C ILE A 224 5.84 -12.40 3.19
N TYR A 225 5.42 -13.05 2.10
CA TYR A 225 4.07 -13.61 2.00
C TYR A 225 3.97 -14.98 2.68
N GLU A 226 3.03 -15.10 3.61
CA GLU A 226 2.67 -16.34 4.29
C GLU A 226 1.23 -16.72 3.91
N ALA A 227 1.04 -17.69 3.01
CA ALA A 227 -0.28 -18.07 2.50
C ALA A 227 -1.29 -18.44 3.61
N ALA A 228 -0.82 -19.07 4.69
CA ALA A 228 -1.65 -19.47 5.84
C ALA A 228 -2.28 -18.28 6.59
N ARG A 229 -1.85 -17.04 6.34
CA ARG A 229 -2.42 -15.83 6.94
C ARG A 229 -3.59 -15.24 6.15
N VAL A 230 -3.89 -15.77 4.98
CA VAL A 230 -4.99 -15.33 4.11
C VAL A 230 -6.01 -16.45 4.05
N ASP A 231 -7.17 -16.25 4.68
CA ASP A 231 -8.23 -17.25 4.73
C ASP A 231 -8.90 -17.41 3.35
N ARG A 232 -9.00 -16.30 2.59
CA ARG A 232 -9.63 -16.27 1.28
C ARG A 232 -8.91 -15.36 0.30
N VAL A 233 -8.73 -15.83 -0.93
CA VAL A 233 -8.28 -14.99 -2.06
C VAL A 233 -9.45 -14.73 -3.01
N VAL A 234 -9.65 -13.47 -3.39
CA VAL A 234 -10.70 -13.03 -4.32
C VAL A 234 -10.07 -12.46 -5.57
N ASP A 235 -10.49 -12.99 -6.72
CA ASP A 235 -10.13 -12.48 -8.03
C ASP A 235 -11.02 -11.31 -8.41
N ILE A 236 -10.40 -10.21 -8.85
CA ILE A 236 -11.11 -9.00 -9.26
C ILE A 236 -10.73 -8.58 -10.68
N SER A 237 -11.74 -8.26 -11.50
CA SER A 237 -11.51 -7.73 -12.83
C SER A 237 -11.08 -6.27 -12.78
N GLN A 238 -10.31 -5.85 -13.78
CA GLN A 238 -9.99 -4.44 -13.96
C GLN A 238 -11.26 -3.60 -14.10
N THR A 239 -12.25 -4.07 -14.88
CA THR A 239 -13.52 -3.38 -15.09
C THR A 239 -14.29 -3.18 -13.78
N ASP A 240 -14.39 -4.20 -12.92
CA ASP A 240 -15.07 -4.08 -11.63
C ASP A 240 -14.36 -3.12 -10.70
N ALA A 241 -13.03 -3.18 -10.65
CA ALA A 241 -12.21 -2.30 -9.83
C ALA A 241 -12.36 -0.84 -10.27
N GLU A 242 -12.31 -0.56 -11.58
CA GLU A 242 -12.49 0.79 -12.13
C GLU A 242 -13.92 1.30 -11.94
N ASN A 243 -14.94 0.48 -12.19
CA ASN A 243 -16.33 0.88 -12.00
C ASN A 243 -16.61 1.20 -10.54
N CYS A 244 -16.18 0.35 -9.60
CA CYS A 244 -16.35 0.61 -8.18
C CYS A 244 -15.56 1.84 -7.72
N MET A 245 -14.34 2.05 -8.23
CA MET A 245 -13.56 3.27 -7.98
C MET A 245 -14.33 4.54 -8.41
N ARG A 246 -14.93 4.53 -9.61
CA ARG A 246 -15.75 5.65 -10.10
C ARG A 246 -17.00 5.86 -9.23
N GLU A 247 -17.67 4.78 -8.83
CA GLU A 247 -18.85 4.85 -7.96
C GLU A 247 -18.52 5.37 -6.55
N LEU A 248 -17.39 4.97 -5.97
CA LEU A 248 -16.89 5.52 -4.70
C LEU A 248 -16.73 7.04 -4.78
N ALA A 249 -16.13 7.54 -5.85
CA ALA A 249 -15.99 8.99 -6.05
C ALA A 249 -17.35 9.68 -6.20
N ARG A 250 -18.25 9.13 -7.04
CA ARG A 250 -19.55 9.76 -7.37
C ARG A 250 -20.58 9.71 -6.25
N ARG A 251 -20.62 8.61 -5.50
CA ARG A 251 -21.70 8.33 -4.53
C ARG A 251 -21.28 8.58 -3.09
N GLU A 252 -20.03 8.27 -2.75
CA GLU A 252 -19.49 8.35 -1.39
C GLU A 252 -18.53 9.53 -1.19
N GLY A 253 -18.10 10.18 -2.27
CA GLY A 253 -17.07 11.22 -2.21
C GLY A 253 -15.68 10.69 -1.89
N ILE A 254 -15.46 9.37 -2.00
CA ILE A 254 -14.17 8.74 -1.76
C ILE A 254 -13.38 8.72 -3.07
N PHE A 255 -12.53 9.73 -3.26
CA PHE A 255 -11.69 9.86 -4.45
C PHE A 255 -10.38 9.07 -4.29
N CYS A 256 -10.35 7.85 -4.84
CA CYS A 256 -9.28 6.86 -4.62
C CYS A 256 -8.80 6.21 -5.92
N GLY A 257 -7.67 5.50 -5.87
CA GLY A 257 -7.14 4.73 -7.01
C GLY A 257 -7.83 3.39 -7.27
N VAL A 258 -7.51 2.78 -8.42
CA VAL A 258 -8.18 1.57 -8.94
C VAL A 258 -8.08 0.38 -7.97
N SER A 259 -6.94 0.19 -7.30
CA SER A 259 -6.77 -0.90 -6.32
C SER A 259 -7.71 -0.79 -5.12
N SER A 260 -8.10 0.44 -4.75
CA SER A 260 -9.08 0.72 -3.69
C SER A 260 -10.50 0.39 -4.14
N GLY A 261 -10.85 0.73 -5.39
CA GLY A 261 -12.10 0.29 -6.01
C GLY A 261 -12.19 -1.23 -6.09
N GLY A 262 -11.08 -1.90 -6.42
CA GLY A 262 -10.97 -3.36 -6.37
C GLY A 262 -11.30 -3.92 -4.97
N ALA A 263 -10.66 -3.38 -3.91
CA ALA A 263 -10.90 -3.82 -2.54
C ALA A 263 -12.38 -3.72 -2.14
N VAL A 264 -13.02 -2.58 -2.42
CA VAL A 264 -14.43 -2.39 -2.09
C VAL A 264 -15.35 -3.26 -2.96
N ALA A 265 -15.03 -3.45 -4.25
CA ALA A 265 -15.78 -4.36 -5.10
C ALA A 265 -15.72 -5.81 -4.59
N GLY A 266 -14.55 -6.26 -4.14
CA GLY A 266 -14.40 -7.57 -3.50
C GLY A 266 -15.17 -7.69 -2.19
N ALA A 267 -15.17 -6.63 -1.37
CA ALA A 267 -15.94 -6.58 -0.13
C ALA A 267 -17.47 -6.60 -0.37
N LEU A 268 -17.96 -5.95 -1.42
CA LEU A 268 -19.38 -6.01 -1.80
C LEU A 268 -19.78 -7.43 -2.22
N ARG A 269 -18.93 -8.14 -2.98
CA ARG A 269 -19.15 -9.56 -3.33
C ARG A 269 -19.11 -10.48 -2.12
N LEU A 270 -18.21 -10.20 -1.17
CA LEU A 270 -18.14 -10.93 0.10
C LEU A 270 -19.42 -10.72 0.91
N ALA A 271 -19.91 -9.47 0.98
CA ALA A 271 -21.12 -9.11 1.71
C ALA A 271 -22.37 -9.87 1.21
N GLU A 272 -22.42 -10.29 -0.05
CA GLU A 272 -23.52 -11.14 -0.56
C GLU A 272 -23.59 -12.52 0.11
N GLN A 273 -22.48 -12.98 0.69
CA GLN A 273 -22.30 -14.33 1.24
C GLN A 273 -22.32 -14.37 2.78
N VAL A 274 -22.32 -13.21 3.43
CA VAL A 274 -22.29 -13.07 4.89
C VAL A 274 -23.42 -12.15 5.35
N GLU A 275 -23.73 -12.16 6.65
CA GLU A 275 -24.82 -11.39 7.24
C GLU A 275 -24.36 -10.73 8.55
N GLY A 276 -24.76 -9.48 8.79
CA GLY A 276 -24.45 -8.72 10.01
C GLY A 276 -22.95 -8.50 10.27
N ALA A 277 -22.11 -8.59 9.23
CA ALA A 277 -20.66 -8.50 9.34
C ALA A 277 -20.15 -7.06 9.36
N THR A 278 -19.03 -6.81 10.04
CA THR A 278 -18.25 -5.57 9.91
C THR A 278 -17.02 -5.84 9.05
N ILE A 279 -17.06 -5.35 7.81
CA ILE A 279 -16.05 -5.59 6.77
C ILE A 279 -15.22 -4.32 6.61
N VAL A 280 -13.91 -4.40 6.82
CA VAL A 280 -12.99 -3.27 6.66
C VAL A 280 -12.17 -3.43 5.38
N CYS A 281 -12.19 -2.40 4.53
CA CYS A 281 -11.42 -2.30 3.28
C CYS A 281 -10.31 -1.26 3.39
N ILE A 282 -9.13 -1.56 2.86
CA ILE A 282 -8.07 -0.56 2.68
C ILE A 282 -8.32 0.29 1.43
N ILE A 283 -8.39 1.61 1.60
CA ILE A 283 -8.34 2.59 0.51
C ILE A 283 -6.89 3.06 0.37
N CYS A 284 -6.14 2.38 -0.51
CA CYS A 284 -4.68 2.42 -0.59
C CYS A 284 -4.08 3.81 -0.84
N ASP A 285 -4.78 4.67 -1.59
CA ASP A 285 -4.31 5.99 -1.99
C ASP A 285 -5.45 6.89 -2.48
N ARG A 286 -5.11 8.16 -2.69
CA ARG A 286 -5.98 9.15 -3.30
C ARG A 286 -5.95 9.07 -4.84
N GLY A 287 -7.02 9.56 -5.45
CA GLY A 287 -7.21 9.49 -6.89
C GLY A 287 -6.41 10.51 -7.73
N ASP A 288 -5.84 11.55 -7.12
CA ASP A 288 -5.13 12.65 -7.80
C ASP A 288 -3.96 12.14 -8.65
N ARG A 289 -3.37 11.01 -8.26
CA ARG A 289 -2.26 10.34 -8.93
C ARG A 289 -2.62 9.64 -10.26
N TYR A 290 -3.91 9.59 -10.60
CA TYR A 290 -4.41 8.87 -11.78
C TYR A 290 -5.21 9.77 -12.74
N LEU A 291 -5.23 11.09 -12.52
CA LEU A 291 -6.02 12.01 -13.34
C LEU A 291 -5.60 12.01 -14.81
N SER A 292 -4.30 11.91 -15.10
CA SER A 292 -3.77 11.91 -16.48
C SER A 292 -3.89 10.57 -17.19
N THR A 293 -4.29 9.49 -16.52
CA THR A 293 -4.39 8.16 -17.14
C THR A 293 -5.71 7.95 -17.88
N GLY A 294 -6.69 8.85 -17.69
CA GLY A 294 -8.03 8.72 -18.25
C GLY A 294 -8.95 7.75 -17.49
N VAL A 295 -8.48 7.10 -16.41
CA VAL A 295 -9.26 6.07 -15.72
C VAL A 295 -10.56 6.57 -15.06
N TYR A 296 -10.65 7.87 -14.77
CA TYR A 296 -11.87 8.49 -14.24
C TYR A 296 -12.86 8.95 -15.33
N ASN A 297 -12.43 8.95 -16.59
CA ASN A 297 -13.31 9.35 -17.69
C ASN A 297 -14.36 8.25 -17.90
N PRO A 298 -15.65 8.62 -18.08
CA PRO A 298 -16.74 7.68 -18.33
C PRO A 298 -16.64 7.02 -19.71
#